data_AF-A0A2H3A996-F1
#
_entry.id   AF-A0A2H3A996-F1
#
_cell.length_a   1.000
_cell.length_b   1.000
_cell.length_c   1.000
_cell.angle_alpha   90.00
_cell.angle_beta   90.00
_cell.angle_gamma   90.00
#
_symmetry.space_group_name_H-M   'P 1'
#
loop_
_entity.id
_entity.type
_entity.pdbx_description
1 polymer ?
#
loop_
_entity_poly.entity_id
_entity_poly.type
_entity_poly.pdbx_seq_one_letter_code
_entity_poly.pdbx_strand_id
1 'polypeptide(L)' 'MRKVMKIFLEDVLRDACTYVEYRNAKTVTVEDVLHSLRRRGRTLYGFDQDTWTEQKPHRRQDGRKRPYRADRIY' A
#
# COMPACT_ATOMS: atom_id res chain seq x y z
N MET A 1 24.05 -20.19 5.95
CA MET A 1 23.10 -19.06 6.00
C MET A 1 21.63 -19.42 5.70
N ARG A 2 21.29 -20.37 4.81
CA ARG A 2 19.88 -20.64 4.41
C ARG A 2 18.93 -21.03 5.56
N LYS A 3 19.44 -21.69 6.61
CA LYS A 3 18.63 -22.15 7.75
C LYS A 3 17.97 -21.01 8.52
N VAL A 4 18.68 -19.89 8.70
CA VAL A 4 18.18 -18.72 9.46
C VAL A 4 17.04 -18.04 8.71
N MET A 5 17.18 -17.86 7.39
CA MET A 5 16.10 -17.28 6.56
C MET A 5 14.86 -18.17 6.54
N LYS A 6 15.03 -19.50 6.50
CA LYS A 6 13.91 -20.43 6.54
C LYS A 6 13.12 -20.32 7.85
N ILE A 7 13.82 -20.35 8.99
CA ILE A 7 13.19 -20.21 10.31
C ILE A 7 12.48 -18.85 10.43
N PHE A 8 13.15 -17.77 10.00
CA PHE A 8 12.55 -16.45 10.02
C PHE A 8 11.21 -16.41 9.26
N LEU A 9 11.18 -16.96 8.05
CA LEU A 9 9.98 -16.99 7.22
C LEU A 9 8.88 -17.88 7.81
N GLU A 10 9.23 -19.06 8.33
CA GLU A 10 8.27 -19.97 8.99
C GLU A 10 7.56 -19.28 10.16
N ASP A 11 8.29 -18.54 10.97
CA ASP A 11 7.71 -17.81 12.09
C ASP A 11 6.83 -16.63 11.63
N VAL A 12 7.25 -15.86 10.61
CA VAL A 12 6.42 -14.76 10.07
C VAL A 12 5.11 -15.30 9.48
N LEU A 13 5.16 -16.42 8.74
CA LEU A 13 3.97 -17.01 8.15
C LEU A 13 3.02 -17.58 9.20
N ARG A 14 3.54 -18.13 10.31
CA ARG A 14 2.70 -18.60 11.42
C ARG A 14 1.90 -17.45 12.03
N ASP A 15 2.56 -16.32 12.33
CA ASP A 15 1.89 -15.13 12.84
C ASP A 15 0.88 -14.58 11.81
N ALA A 16 1.24 -14.53 10.53
CA ALA A 16 0.37 -14.02 9.48
C ALA A 16 -0.90 -14.87 9.32
N CYS A 17 -0.78 -16.19 9.37
CA CYS A 17 -1.93 -17.10 9.36
C CYS A 17 -2.83 -16.89 10.59
N THR A 18 -2.28 -16.63 11.78
CA THR A 18 -3.07 -16.30 12.96
C THR A 18 -3.91 -15.04 12.77
N TYR A 19 -3.36 -14.00 12.13
CA TYR A 19 -4.12 -12.77 11.82
C TYR A 19 -5.21 -13.01 10.76
N VAL A 20 -4.93 -13.86 9.77
CA VAL A 20 -5.93 -14.27 8.75
C VAL A 20 -7.07 -15.07 9.35
N GLU A 21 -6.77 -15.99 10.28
CA GLU A 21 -7.77 -16.75 11.02
C GLU A 21 -8.60 -15.86 11.94
N TYR A 22 -7.96 -14.90 12.63
CA TYR A 22 -8.65 -13.92 13.48
C TYR A 22 -9.71 -13.11 12.71
N ARG A 23 -9.42 -12.77 11.44
CA ARG A 23 -10.36 -12.06 10.56
C ARG A 23 -11.30 -12.97 9.77
N ASN A 24 -11.30 -14.29 10.01
CA ASN A 24 -12.08 -15.29 9.29
C ASN A 24 -11.93 -15.24 7.75
N ALA A 25 -10.71 -15.01 7.26
CA ALA A 25 -10.41 -14.95 5.83
C ALA A 25 -9.65 -16.21 5.35
N LYS A 26 -9.66 -16.42 4.02
CA LYS A 26 -8.87 -17.49 3.36
C LYS A 26 -7.62 -16.95 2.67
N THR A 27 -7.47 -15.63 2.62
CA THR A 27 -6.43 -14.95 1.85
C THR A 27 -5.61 -14.09 2.80
N VAL A 28 -4.29 -14.25 2.73
CA VAL A 28 -3.34 -13.39 3.42
C VAL A 28 -3.27 -12.05 2.73
N THR A 29 -3.47 -10.97 3.48
CA THR A 29 -3.32 -9.59 3.01
C THR A 29 -1.99 -8.99 3.46
N VAL A 30 -1.60 -7.87 2.85
CA VAL A 30 -0.38 -7.12 3.23
C VAL A 30 -0.43 -6.70 4.70
N GLU A 31 -1.62 -6.34 5.18
CA GLU A 31 -1.87 -5.94 6.56
C GLU A 31 -1.49 -7.06 7.56
N ASP A 32 -1.90 -8.30 7.28
CA ASP A 32 -1.62 -9.46 8.15
C ASP A 32 -0.11 -9.71 8.27
N VAL A 33 0.64 -9.50 7.17
CA VAL A 33 2.10 -9.59 7.15
C VAL A 33 2.74 -8.42 7.90
N LEU A 34 2.25 -7.19 7.72
CA LEU A 34 2.74 -6.02 8.42
C LEU A 34 2.59 -6.13 9.93
N HIS A 35 1.43 -6.62 10.40
CA HIS A 35 1.17 -6.85 11.83
C HIS A 35 2.11 -7.92 12.40
N SER A 36 2.32 -9.01 11.67
CA SER A 36 3.27 -10.08 12.04
C SER A 36 4.69 -9.55 12.18
N LEU A 37 5.13 -8.73 11.23
CA LEU A 37 6.46 -8.13 11.24
C LEU A 37 6.62 -7.09 12.37
N ARG A 38 5.59 -6.27 12.62
CA ARG A 38 5.56 -5.26 13.68
C ARG A 38 5.65 -5.90 15.06
N ARG A 39 4.93 -7.01 15.29
CA ARG A 39 5.01 -7.81 16.53
C ARG A 39 6.43 -8.30 16.82
N ARG A 40 7.22 -8.59 15.80
CA ARG A 40 8.60 -9.08 15.91
C ARG A 40 9.66 -7.96 15.92
N GLY A 41 9.23 -6.69 15.95
CA GLY A 41 10.13 -5.53 15.93
C GLY A 41 10.80 -5.29 14.57
N ARG A 42 10.21 -5.81 13.49
CA ARG A 42 10.74 -5.73 12.11
C ARG A 42 9.78 -4.99 11.19
N THR A 43 9.36 -3.79 11.58
CA THR A 43 8.39 -2.98 10.82
C THR A 43 8.87 -2.69 9.40
N LEU A 44 8.03 -2.96 8.41
CA LEU A 44 8.28 -2.67 7.01
C LEU A 44 7.59 -1.35 6.63
N TYR A 45 8.38 -0.28 6.50
CA TYR A 45 7.89 1.07 6.20
C TYR A 45 7.53 1.26 4.72
N GLY A 46 6.55 2.12 4.43
CA GLY A 46 6.11 2.44 3.06
C GLY A 46 5.14 1.43 2.45
N PHE A 47 4.70 0.44 3.24
CA PHE A 47 3.69 -0.53 2.85
C PHE A 47 2.38 -0.37 3.64
N ASP A 48 2.35 0.57 4.59
CA ASP A 48 1.17 0.91 5.35
C ASP A 48 0.16 1.65 4.45
N GLN A 49 -1.13 1.39 4.63
CA GLN A 49 -2.19 2.01 3.82
C GLN A 49 -2.13 3.54 3.89
N ASP A 50 -1.73 4.09 5.03
CA ASP A 50 -1.63 5.54 5.24
C ASP A 50 -0.45 6.17 4.48
N THR A 51 0.57 5.37 4.11
CA THR A 51 1.77 5.85 3.40
C THR A 51 1.73 5.63 1.90
N TRP A 52 0.76 4.86 1.38
CA TRP A 52 0.52 4.72 -0.05
C TRP A 52 -0.12 5.99 -0.61
N THR A 53 0.68 7.03 -0.79
CA THR A 53 0.31 8.12 -1.68
C THR A 53 0.47 7.62 -3.10
N GLU A 54 -0.65 7.29 -3.75
CA GLU A 54 -0.69 7.10 -5.19
C GLU A 54 -0.02 8.33 -5.83
N GLN A 55 1.17 8.14 -6.43
CA GLN A 55 1.82 9.20 -7.20
C GLN A 55 0.94 9.45 -8.42
N LYS A 56 -0.08 10.28 -8.25
CA LYS A 56 -0.89 10.76 -9.37
C LYS A 56 0.10 11.39 -10.33
N PRO A 57 0.30 10.84 -11.54
CA PRO A 57 1.14 11.52 -12.51
C PRO A 57 0.52 12.90 -12.67
N HIS A 58 1.32 13.95 -12.42
CA HIS A 58 0.88 15.32 -12.59
C HIS A 58 0.47 15.48 -14.06
N ARG A 59 -0.82 15.26 -14.32
CA ARG A 59 -1.42 15.41 -15.63
C ARG A 59 -1.29 16.88 -15.95
N ARG A 60 -0.28 17.22 -16.74
CA ARG A 60 -0.09 18.57 -17.29
C ARG A 60 -1.42 18.95 -17.93
N GLN A 61 -2.16 19.86 -17.29
CA GLN A 61 -3.31 20.50 -17.91
C GLN A 61 -2.73 21.45 -18.94
N ASP A 62 -2.41 20.92 -20.10
CA ASP A 62 -2.05 21.76 -21.24
C ASP A 62 -3.27 22.59 -21.61
N GLY A 63 -3.03 23.89 -21.74
CA GLY A 63 -4.05 24.92 -21.73
C GLY A 63 -5.03 24.75 -22.89
N ARG A 64 -6.28 24.43 -22.56
CA ARG A 64 -7.40 24.69 -23.47
C ARG A 64 -7.51 26.21 -23.64
N LYS A 65 -6.86 26.74 -24.70
CA LYS A 65 -7.13 28.06 -25.25
C LYS A 65 -8.64 28.21 -25.42
N ARG A 66 -9.25 29.11 -24.67
CA ARG A 66 -10.60 29.59 -24.97
C ARG A 66 -10.42 30.73 -25.98
N PRO A 67 -10.96 30.65 -27.21
CA PRO A 67 -11.01 31.84 -28.05
C PRO A 67 -11.97 32.83 -27.37
N TYR A 68 -11.52 34.08 -27.21
CA TYR A 68 -12.37 35.17 -26.76
C TYR A 68 -13.56 35.27 -27.72
N ARG A 69 -14.75 34.92 -27.23
CA ARG A 69 -15.99 34.93 -27.98
C ARG A 69 -16.47 36.38 -28.06
N ALA A 70 -16.45 36.92 -29.28
CA ALA A 70 -16.84 38.26 -29.62
C ALA A 70 -18.38 38.35 -29.71
N ASP A 71 -19.05 38.57 -28.59
CA ASP A 71 -20.50 38.80 -28.55
C ASP A 71 -20.97 39.44 -27.23
N ARG A 72 -20.42 40.60 -26.85
CA ARG A 72 -21.05 41.49 -25.85
C ARG A 72 -20.52 42.93 -25.85
N ILE A 73 -20.93 43.74 -26.83
CA ILE A 73 -20.96 45.20 -26.69
C ILE A 73 -22.24 45.70 -27.39
N TYR A 74 -23.21 46.15 -26.58
CA TYR A 74 -24.28 47.09 -26.96
C TYR A 74 -23.84 48.47 -26.47
#